data_AF-A0A7X7RPE2-F1
#
_entry.id   AF-A0A7X7RPE2-F1
#
_cell.length_a   1.000
_cell.length_b   1.000
_cell.length_c   1.000
_cell.angle_alpha   90.00
_cell.angle_beta   90.00
_cell.angle_gamma   90.00
#
_symmetry.space_group_name_H-M   'P 1'
#
loop_
_entity.id
_entity.type
_entity.pdbx_description
1 polymer ?
#
loop_
_entity_poly.entity_id
_entity_poly.type
_entity_poly.pdbx_seq_one_letter_code
_entity_poly.pdbx_strand_id
1 'polypeptide(L)'
;MGKIIMVITHAPDRVAELFDKVIVLSKSNKDDVGHLVFHGSIPDAFAFFETRSLEEIVKRINNFNEGGEGRADEFITKWEKQNER
;
A
#
# COMPACT_ATOMS: atom_id res chain seq x y z
N MET A 1 26.51 7.18 -8.29
CA MET A 1 25.53 6.10 -8.09
C MET A 1 24.82 6.34 -6.77
N GLY A 2 23.50 6.51 -6.78
CA GLY A 2 22.71 6.68 -5.56
C GLY A 2 22.55 5.35 -4.83
N LYS A 3 22.58 5.39 -3.49
CA LYS A 3 22.27 4.21 -2.66
C LYS A 3 20.75 4.02 -2.64
N ILE A 4 20.28 2.80 -2.81
CA ILE A 4 18.88 2.45 -2.60
C ILE A 4 18.70 2.12 -1.12
N ILE A 5 17.69 2.73 -0.48
CA ILE A 5 17.31 2.45 0.90
C ILE A 5 15.87 1.92 0.87
N MET A 6 15.65 0.75 1.46
CA MET A 6 14.32 0.15 1.63
C MET A 6 14.03 0.02 3.12
N VAL A 7 12.86 0.48 3.54
CA VAL A 7 12.40 0.38 4.93
C VAL A 7 11.09 -0.40 4.95
N ILE A 8 11.03 -1.44 5.77
CA ILE A 8 9.81 -2.20 6.06
C ILE A 8 9.42 -1.84 7.50
N THR A 9 8.27 -1.20 7.69
CA THR A 9 7.80 -0.71 8.99
C THR A 9 6.31 -0.92 9.16
N HIS A 10 5.89 -1.19 10.39
CA HIS A 10 4.47 -1.21 10.78
C HIS A 10 3.92 0.19 11.13
N ALA A 11 4.77 1.23 11.13
CA ALA A 11 4.40 2.61 11.43
C ALA A 11 4.99 3.56 10.36
N PRO A 12 4.40 3.61 9.15
CA PRO A 12 5.00 4.29 7.99
C PRO A 12 5.02 5.82 8.11
N ASP A 13 4.06 6.43 8.83
CA ASP A 13 3.93 7.90 8.90
C ASP A 13 5.10 8.57 9.66
N ARG A 14 5.74 7.90 10.62
CA ARG A 14 6.86 8.50 11.39
C ARG A 14 8.11 8.78 10.55
N VAL A 15 8.17 8.22 9.34
CA VAL A 15 9.32 8.26 8.44
C VAL A 15 8.93 8.57 6.99
N ALA A 16 7.66 8.93 6.73
CA ALA A 16 7.12 9.12 5.38
C ALA A 16 7.90 10.17 4.57
N GLU A 17 8.37 11.24 5.23
CA GLU A 17 9.16 12.32 4.62
C GLU A 17 10.53 11.86 4.09
N LEU A 18 10.98 10.67 4.48
CA LEU A 18 12.27 10.10 4.07
C LEU A 18 12.17 9.24 2.80
N PHE A 19 10.97 9.07 2.23
CA PHE A 19 10.75 8.20 1.07
C PHE A 19 10.27 8.96 -0.16
N ASP A 20 10.95 8.76 -1.29
CA ASP A 20 10.51 9.29 -2.58
C ASP A 20 9.40 8.44 -3.24
N LYS A 21 9.40 7.14 -2.91
CA LYS A 21 8.54 6.11 -3.51
C LYS A 21 8.07 5.12 -2.45
N VAL A 22 6.93 4.48 -2.71
CA VAL A 22 6.35 3.43 -1.87
C VAL A 22 5.99 2.22 -2.72
N ILE A 23 6.13 1.03 -2.13
CA ILE A 23 5.56 -0.23 -2.61
C ILE A 23 4.59 -0.70 -1.54
N VAL A 24 3.36 -1.01 -1.94
CA VAL A 24 2.32 -1.51 -1.04
C VAL A 24 1.99 -2.95 -1.42
N LEU A 25 2.17 -3.85 -0.47
CA LEU A 25 1.82 -5.26 -0.58
C LEU A 25 0.69 -5.57 0.38
N SER A 26 -0.30 -6.34 -0.07
CA SER A 26 -1.39 -6.82 0.76
C SER A 26 -1.62 -8.31 0.58
N LYS A 27 -1.98 -8.99 1.66
CA LYS A 27 -2.49 -10.36 1.57
C LYS A 27 -3.88 -10.36 0.94
N SER A 28 -4.09 -11.20 -0.06
CA SER A 28 -5.41 -11.46 -0.66
C SER A 28 -6.17 -12.47 0.19
N ASN A 29 -7.48 -12.29 0.33
CA ASN A 29 -8.32 -13.28 1.01
C ASN A 29 -8.70 -14.46 0.11
N LYS A 30 -8.44 -14.37 -1.21
CA LYS A 30 -8.80 -15.42 -2.18
C LYS A 30 -7.83 -16.59 -2.17
N ASP A 31 -6.53 -16.30 -2.08
CA ASP A 31 -5.43 -17.26 -2.23
C ASP A 31 -4.44 -17.23 -1.06
N ASP A 32 -4.67 -16.35 -0.08
CA ASP A 32 -3.85 -16.21 1.14
C ASP A 32 -2.38 -15.79 0.86
N VAL A 33 -2.12 -15.20 -0.32
CA VAL A 33 -0.78 -14.75 -0.75
C VAL A 33 -0.68 -13.22 -0.79
N GLY A 34 0.53 -12.69 -0.64
CA GLY A 34 0.81 -11.26 -0.80
C GLY A 34 0.81 -10.83 -2.27
N HIS A 35 -0.01 -9.85 -2.61
CA HIS A 35 -0.11 -9.25 -3.93
C HIS A 35 0.39 -7.81 -3.92
N LEU A 36 0.95 -7.38 -5.06
CA LEU A 36 1.28 -5.99 -5.31
C LEU A 36 0.01 -5.19 -5.50
N VAL A 37 -0.18 -4.17 -4.67
CA VAL A 37 -1.38 -3.32 -4.68
C VAL A 37 -1.08 -1.95 -5.23
N PHE A 38 0.17 -1.50 -5.09
CA PHE A 38 0.61 -0.22 -5.62
C PHE A 38 2.14 -0.12 -5.62
N HIS A 39 2.71 0.56 -6.60
CA HIS A 39 4.03 1.16 -6.47
C HIS A 39 4.08 2.51 -7.17
N GLY A 40 4.79 3.48 -6.59
CA GLY A 40 4.81 4.83 -7.15
C GLY A 40 5.27 5.88 -6.16
N SER A 41 4.94 7.14 -6.44
CA SER A 41 5.19 8.23 -5.50
C SER A 41 4.19 8.20 -4.33
N ILE A 42 4.54 8.83 -3.22
CA ILE A 42 3.62 8.99 -2.08
C ILE A 42 2.33 9.72 -2.48
N PRO A 43 2.37 10.86 -3.22
CA PRO A 43 1.14 11.52 -3.70
C PRO A 43 0.25 10.63 -4.56
N ASP A 44 0.85 9.83 -5.46
CA ASP A 44 0.10 8.90 -6.30
C ASP A 44 -0.56 7.79 -5.45
N ALA A 45 0.11 7.34 -4.39
CA ALA A 45 -0.47 6.38 -3.45
C ALA A 45 -1.69 6.98 -2.73
N PHE A 46 -1.58 8.21 -2.23
CA PHE A 46 -2.70 8.92 -1.60
C PHE A 46 -3.90 9.06 -2.54
N ALA A 47 -3.66 9.38 -3.81
CA ALA A 47 -4.70 9.43 -4.82
C ALA A 47 -5.31 8.04 -5.11
N PHE A 48 -4.47 6.99 -5.22
CA PHE A 48 -4.93 5.63 -5.51
C PHE A 48 -5.80 5.05 -4.39
N PHE A 49 -5.38 5.24 -3.14
CA PHE A 49 -6.08 4.72 -1.95
C PHE A 49 -7.15 5.67 -1.39
N GLU A 50 -7.24 6.90 -1.91
CA GLU A 50 -8.15 7.97 -1.46
C GLU A 50 -7.94 8.30 0.03
N THR A 51 -6.68 8.57 0.38
CA THR A 51 -6.21 8.80 1.76
C THR A 51 -5.33 10.05 1.85
N ARG A 52 -4.99 10.46 3.07
CA ARG A 52 -4.11 11.61 3.34
C ARG A 52 -2.81 11.24 4.04
N SER A 53 -2.63 9.98 4.44
CA SER A 53 -1.40 9.49 5.07
C SER A 53 -1.14 8.01 4.76
N LEU A 54 0.09 7.53 4.98
CA LEU A 54 0.43 6.12 4.75
C LEU A 54 -0.21 5.23 5.83
N GLU A 55 -0.44 5.74 7.04
CA GLU A 55 -1.19 5.01 8.07
C GLU A 55 -2.64 4.76 7.65
N GLU A 56 -3.30 5.73 7.00
CA GLU A 56 -4.64 5.52 6.44
C GLU A 56 -4.64 4.45 5.32
N ILE A 57 -3.58 4.37 4.51
CA ILE A 57 -3.42 3.28 3.53
C ILE A 57 -3.36 1.92 4.24
N VAL A 58 -2.55 1.80 5.31
CA VAL A 58 -2.46 0.57 6.10
C VAL A 58 -3.81 0.21 6.70
N LYS A 59 -4.55 1.18 7.25
CA LYS A 59 -5.91 0.96 7.77
C LYS A 59 -6.89 0.51 6.70
N ARG A 60 -6.86 1.09 5.50
CA ARG A 60 -7.71 0.69 4.37
C ARG A 60 -7.52 -0.78 4.00
N ILE A 61 -6.27 -1.23 4.00
CA ILE A 61 -5.88 -2.55 3.50
C ILE A 61 -6.03 -3.64 4.55
N ASN A 62 -5.59 -3.39 5.78
CA ASN A 62 -5.60 -4.38 6.85
C ASN A 62 -7.02 -4.90 7.12
N ASN A 63 -7.09 -6.15 7.56
CA ASN A 63 -8.36 -6.77 7.91
C ASN A 63 -8.98 -6.14 9.18
N PHE A 64 -10.28 -6.35 9.39
CA PHE A 64 -10.99 -5.82 10.56
C PHE A 64 -10.40 -6.30 11.90
N ASN A 65 -9.85 -7.52 11.93
CA ASN A 65 -9.24 -8.09 13.14
C ASN A 65 -7.92 -7.38 13.52
N GLU A 66 -7.27 -6.72 12.56
CA GLU A 66 -6.06 -5.91 12.73
C GLU A 66 -6.37 -4.40 12.81
N GLY A 67 -7.66 -4.04 12.96
CA GLY A 67 -8.10 -2.65 13.08
C GLY A 67 -8.19 -1.89 11.75
N GLY A 68 -8.26 -2.59 10.62
CA GLY A 68 -8.45 -2.01 9.29
C GLY A 68 -9.86 -2.14 8.71
N GLU A 69 -10.02 -1.73 7.46
CA GLU A 69 -11.29 -1.70 6.70
C GLU A 69 -11.51 -2.97 5.83
N GLY A 70 -10.52 -3.85 5.73
CA GLY A 70 -10.61 -5.12 5.00
C GLY A 70 -10.72 -4.99 3.48
N ARG A 71 -10.25 -3.88 2.89
CA ARG A 71 -10.42 -3.58 1.46
C ARG A 71 -9.27 -4.07 0.58
N ALA A 72 -8.41 -4.96 1.11
CA ALA A 72 -7.27 -5.55 0.40
C ALA A 72 -7.60 -6.03 -1.02
N ASP A 73 -8.58 -6.94 -1.16
CA ASP A 73 -8.91 -7.55 -2.46
C ASP A 73 -9.48 -6.52 -3.47
N GLU A 74 -10.18 -5.49 -2.97
CA GLU A 74 -10.70 -4.41 -3.82
C GLU A 74 -9.54 -3.65 -4.48
N PHE A 75 -8.53 -3.27 -3.69
CA PHE A 75 -7.38 -2.54 -4.20
C PHE A 75 -6.46 -3.42 -5.06
N ILE A 76 -6.31 -4.70 -4.76
CA ILE A 76 -5.59 -5.66 -5.61
C ILE A 76 -6.23 -5.70 -6.99
N THR A 77 -7.55 -5.93 -7.06
CA THR A 77 -8.27 -5.98 -8.35
C THR A 77 -8.26 -4.63 -9.07
N LYS A 78 -8.32 -3.50 -8.35
CA LYS A 78 -8.18 -2.15 -8.93
C LYS A 78 -6.81 -1.97 -9.58
N TRP A 79 -5.75 -2.42 -8.91
CA TRP A 79 -4.37 -2.34 -9.37
C TRP A 79 -4.12 -3.21 -10.61
N GLU A 80 -4.54 -4.47 -10.58
CA GLU A 80 -4.42 -5.40 -11.71
C GLU A 80 -5.07 -4.82 -12.96
N LYS A 81 -6.32 -4.36 -12.88
CA LYS A 81 -7.04 -3.77 -14.01
C LYS A 81 -6.38 -2.52 -14.60
N GLN A 82 -5.67 -1.73 -13.78
CA GLN A 82 -4.96 -0.54 -14.26
C GLN A 82 -3.65 -0.89 -14.98
N ASN A 83 -3.03 -2.03 -14.63
CA ASN A 83 -1.72 -2.45 -15.12
C ASN A 83 -1.76 -3.62 -16.12
N GLU A 84 -2.93 -4.19 -16.41
CA GLU A 84 -3.18 -5.13 -17.52
C GLU A 84 -3.16 -4.46 -18.92
N ARG A 85 -2.52 -3.30 -19.07
CA ARG A 85 -2.42 -2.53 -20.32
C ARG A 85 -1.03 -2.62 -20.95
#